data_AF-W1V6D9-F1
#
_entry.id   AF-W1V6D9-F1
#
_cell.length_a   1.000
_cell.length_b   1.000
_cell.length_c   1.000
_cell.angle_alpha   90.00
_cell.angle_beta   90.00
_cell.angle_gamma   90.00
#
_symmetry.space_group_name_H-M   'P 1'
#
loop_
_entity.id
_entity.type
_entity.pdbx_description
1 polymer ?
#
loop_
_entity_poly.entity_id
_entity_poly.type
_entity_poly.pdbx_seq_one_letter_code
_entity_poly.pdbx_strand_id
1 'polypeptide(L)'
;IIGGIGLGIGYITPVSTLVKYFPNRPGFATGLAIMGFGFASLIAGPLMQFLVAQFGLVNNFIILGVIYLVIMGASSLYLKAPQQKHLTRTTKDKSTMYVHNHGMLANDAMKTWQFSALWWIFFVNITCGIGLLSLASPMAQETIGMTPAAAASLVGIIGIFNG
;
A
#
# COMPACT_ATOMS: atom_id res chain seq x y z
N ILE A 1 9.77 -4.71 14.27
CA ILE A 1 10.26 -5.89 13.51
C ILE A 1 9.11 -6.80 13.08
N ILE A 2 8.33 -7.38 14.02
CA ILE A 2 7.21 -8.30 13.69
C ILE A 2 6.15 -7.64 12.80
N GLY A 3 5.70 -6.43 13.13
CA GLY A 3 4.73 -5.69 12.30
C GLY A 3 5.24 -5.34 10.90
N GLY A 4 6.55 -5.12 10.73
CA GLY A 4 7.16 -4.83 9.43
C GLY A 4 7.20 -6.05 8.51
N ILE A 5 7.42 -7.24 9.07
CA ILE A 5 7.37 -8.51 8.33
C ILE A 5 5.94 -8.74 7.80
N GLY A 6 4.93 -8.49 8.65
CA GLY A 6 3.52 -8.61 8.27
C GLY A 6 3.14 -7.68 7.12
N LEU A 7 3.56 -6.41 7.18
CA LEU A 7 3.35 -5.45 6.10
C LEU A 7 4.00 -5.89 4.78
N GLY A 8 5.24 -6.39 4.83
CA GLY A 8 5.96 -6.85 3.63
C GLY A 8 5.25 -8.02 2.93
N ILE A 9 4.84 -9.03 3.69
CA ILE A 9 4.13 -10.21 3.14
C ILE A 9 2.74 -9.83 2.64
N GLY A 10 1.99 -9.05 3.43
CA GLY A 10 0.62 -8.66 3.12
C GLY A 10 0.50 -7.74 1.90
N TYR A 11 1.54 -6.95 1.60
CA TYR A 11 1.54 -6.02 0.47
C TYR A 11 2.18 -6.61 -0.80
N ILE A 12 3.40 -7.14 -0.69
CA ILE A 12 4.20 -7.53 -1.86
C ILE A 12 3.58 -8.73 -2.56
N THR A 13 3.07 -9.72 -1.80
CA THR A 13 2.54 -10.96 -2.37
C THR A 13 1.27 -10.75 -3.20
N PRO A 14 0.24 -10.00 -2.74
CA PRO A 14 -0.93 -9.71 -3.56
C PRO A 14 -0.60 -8.84 -4.77
N VAL A 15 0.24 -7.82 -4.61
CA VAL A 15 0.62 -6.92 -5.72
C VAL A 15 1.35 -7.69 -6.83
N SER A 16 2.32 -8.54 -6.48
CA SER A 16 3.01 -9.39 -7.46
C SER A 16 2.06 -10.36 -8.16
N THR A 17 1.09 -10.91 -7.43
CA THR A 17 0.08 -11.81 -7.99
C THR A 17 -0.86 -11.08 -8.94
N LEU A 18 -1.26 -9.85 -8.60
CA LEU A 18 -2.15 -9.02 -9.40
C LEU A 18 -1.53 -8.63 -10.75
N VAL A 19 -0.26 -8.25 -10.76
CA VAL A 19 0.50 -7.96 -12.00
C VAL A 19 0.53 -9.16 -12.94
N LYS A 20 0.61 -10.38 -12.39
CA LYS A 20 0.55 -11.62 -13.18
C LYS A 20 -0.85 -11.93 -13.71
N TYR A 21 -1.90 -11.57 -12.97
CA TYR A 21 -3.30 -11.74 -13.39
C TYR A 21 -3.70 -10.78 -14.52
N PHE A 22 -3.14 -9.57 -14.56
CA PHE A 22 -3.48 -8.52 -15.53
C PHE A 22 -2.27 -8.06 -16.36
N PRO A 23 -1.68 -8.92 -17.22
CA PRO A 23 -0.44 -8.62 -17.94
C PRO A 23 -0.57 -7.51 -18.99
N ASN A 24 -1.77 -7.29 -19.52
CA ASN A 24 -1.99 -6.28 -20.58
C ASN A 24 -2.08 -4.85 -20.02
N ARG A 25 -2.38 -4.69 -18.72
CA ARG A 25 -2.49 -3.38 -18.04
C ARG A 25 -2.05 -3.47 -16.57
N PRO A 26 -0.78 -3.85 -16.29
CA PRO A 26 -0.32 -4.10 -14.93
C PRO A 26 -0.39 -2.83 -14.07
N GLY A 27 -0.01 -1.67 -14.62
CA GLY A 27 -0.04 -0.39 -13.89
C GLY A 27 -1.43 0.07 -13.47
N PHE A 28 -2.46 -0.17 -14.28
CA PHE A 28 -3.85 0.15 -13.92
C PHE A 28 -4.37 -0.78 -12.83
N ALA A 29 -4.06 -2.08 -12.91
CA ALA A 29 -4.46 -3.05 -11.89
C ALA A 29 -3.79 -2.75 -10.54
N THR A 30 -2.48 -2.48 -10.52
CA THR A 30 -1.77 -2.08 -9.30
C THR A 30 -2.27 -0.75 -8.76
N GLY A 31 -2.54 0.23 -9.64
CA GLY A 31 -3.10 1.53 -9.23
C GLY A 31 -4.45 1.37 -8.52
N LEU A 32 -5.40 0.62 -9.10
CA LEU A 32 -6.68 0.32 -8.45
C LEU A 32 -6.54 -0.38 -7.09
N ALA A 33 -5.57 -1.29 -6.97
CA ALA A 33 -5.30 -1.97 -5.71
C ALA A 33 -4.75 -1.00 -4.64
N ILE A 34 -3.87 -0.07 -5.02
CA ILE A 34 -3.29 0.90 -4.08
C ILE A 34 -4.32 1.98 -3.69
N MET A 35 -5.18 2.41 -4.60
CA MET A 35 -6.31 3.32 -4.29
C MET A 35 -7.25 2.74 -3.20
N GLY A 36 -7.32 1.41 -3.09
CA GLY A 36 -8.01 0.73 -2.00
C GLY A 36 -7.47 1.09 -0.62
N PHE A 37 -6.17 1.35 -0.47
CA PHE A 37 -5.59 1.84 0.78
C PHE A 37 -6.07 3.27 1.09
N GLY A 38 -6.11 4.14 0.08
CA GLY A 38 -6.64 5.50 0.22
C GLY A 38 -8.11 5.49 0.68
N PHE A 39 -8.94 4.65 0.05
CA PHE A 39 -10.35 4.49 0.44
C PHE A 39 -10.52 3.85 1.83
N ALA A 40 -9.69 2.85 2.17
CA ALA A 40 -9.71 2.25 3.50
C ALA A 40 -9.39 3.26 4.59
N SER A 41 -8.46 4.21 4.34
CA SER A 41 -8.07 5.23 5.31
C SER A 41 -9.22 6.19 5.67
N LEU A 42 -10.10 6.51 4.71
CA LEU A 42 -11.30 7.33 4.93
C LEU A 42 -12.27 6.69 5.91
N ILE A 43 -12.48 5.37 5.80
CA ILE A 43 -13.41 4.64 6.67
C ILE A 43 -12.73 4.30 8.01
N ALA A 44 -11.44 3.96 7.98
CA ALA A 44 -10.70 3.53 9.15
C ALA A 44 -10.56 4.64 10.21
N GLY A 45 -10.43 5.91 9.80
CA GLY A 45 -10.28 7.03 10.74
C GLY A 45 -11.43 7.11 11.77
N PRO A 46 -12.68 7.34 11.33
CA PRO A 46 -13.85 7.39 12.23
C PRO A 46 -14.10 6.05 12.95
N LEU A 47 -13.94 4.93 12.25
CA LEU A 47 -14.17 3.60 12.81
C LEU A 47 -13.20 3.31 13.97
N MET A 48 -11.91 3.61 13.81
CA MET A 48 -10.91 3.41 14.86
C MET A 48 -11.18 4.30 16.07
N GLN A 49 -11.59 5.55 15.88
CA GLN A 49 -11.96 6.44 17.00
C GLN A 49 -13.14 5.88 17.78
N PHE A 50 -14.17 5.39 17.09
CA PHE A 50 -15.33 4.77 17.73
C PHE A 50 -14.94 3.50 18.52
N LEU A 51 -14.14 2.60 17.92
CA LEU A 51 -13.72 1.37 18.59
C LEU A 51 -12.83 1.65 19.81
N VAL A 52 -11.90 2.60 19.70
CA VAL A 52 -11.02 2.97 20.82
C VAL A 52 -11.83 3.61 21.95
N ALA A 53 -12.81 4.47 21.64
CA ALA A 53 -13.66 5.10 22.65
C ALA A 53 -14.54 4.10 23.41
N GLN A 54 -14.98 3.02 22.77
CA GLN A 54 -15.89 2.03 23.38
C GLN A 54 -15.15 0.88 24.07
N PHE A 55 -14.11 0.33 23.44
CA PHE A 55 -13.45 -0.90 23.88
C PHE A 55 -12.04 -0.67 24.44
N GLY A 56 -11.50 0.55 24.31
CA GLY A 56 -10.13 0.86 24.66
C GLY A 56 -9.12 0.38 23.61
N LEU A 57 -7.89 0.87 23.74
CA LEU A 57 -6.84 0.71 22.73
C LEU A 57 -6.42 -0.75 22.56
N VAL A 58 -6.23 -1.50 23.66
CA VAL A 58 -5.76 -2.90 23.61
C VAL A 58 -6.78 -3.82 22.95
N ASN A 59 -8.06 -3.74 23.35
CA ASN A 59 -9.11 -4.57 22.75
C ASN A 59 -9.35 -4.21 21.29
N ASN A 60 -9.22 -2.94 20.90
CA ASN A 60 -9.28 -2.53 19.49
C ASN A 60 -8.22 -3.26 18.64
N PHE A 61 -6.98 -3.36 19.11
CA PHE A 61 -5.94 -4.11 18.38
C PHE A 61 -6.28 -5.60 18.25
N ILE A 62 -6.85 -6.21 19.28
CA ILE A 62 -7.27 -7.63 19.23
C ILE A 62 -8.42 -7.82 18.23
N ILE A 63 -9.45 -6.97 18.29
CA ILE A 63 -10.61 -7.01 17.39
C ILE A 63 -10.15 -6.88 15.93
N LEU A 64 -9.32 -5.87 15.62
CA LEU A 64 -8.79 -5.66 14.29
C LEU A 64 -7.91 -6.84 13.84
N GLY A 65 -7.08 -7.38 14.73
CA GLY A 65 -6.25 -8.55 14.44
C GLY A 65 -7.07 -9.77 14.03
N VAL A 66 -8.15 -10.07 14.76
CA VAL A 66 -9.07 -11.18 14.44
C VAL A 66 -9.79 -10.94 13.12
N ILE A 67 -10.30 -9.71 12.90
CA ILE A 67 -10.97 -9.34 11.65
C ILE A 67 -10.03 -9.54 10.45
N TYR A 68 -8.80 -9.03 10.53
CA TYR A 68 -7.82 -9.21 9.46
C TYR A 68 -7.46 -10.67 9.24
N LEU A 69 -7.33 -11.47 10.30
CA LEU A 69 -7.06 -12.90 10.19
C LEU A 69 -8.19 -13.62 9.42
N VAL A 70 -9.45 -13.34 9.76
CA VAL A 70 -10.61 -13.95 9.10
C VAL A 70 -10.71 -13.50 7.64
N ILE A 71 -10.59 -12.20 7.36
CA ILE A 71 -10.69 -11.65 6.01
C ILE A 71 -9.56 -12.17 5.12
N MET A 72 -8.31 -12.13 5.61
CA MET A 72 -7.16 -12.63 4.86
C MET A 72 -7.25 -14.14 4.67
N GLY A 73 -7.65 -14.88 5.71
CA GLY A 73 -7.88 -16.31 5.64
C GLY A 73 -8.92 -16.67 4.59
N ALA A 74 -10.09 -16.03 4.63
CA ALA A 74 -11.14 -16.22 3.63
C ALA A 74 -10.66 -15.84 2.21
N SER A 75 -9.98 -14.70 2.07
CA SER A 75 -9.44 -14.25 0.77
C SER A 75 -8.42 -15.23 0.20
N SER A 76 -7.59 -15.84 1.05
CA SER A 76 -6.60 -16.84 0.64
C SER A 76 -7.23 -18.09 0.03
N LEU A 77 -8.43 -18.49 0.51
CA LEU A 77 -9.15 -19.65 -0.01
C LEU A 77 -9.68 -19.43 -1.43
N TYR A 78 -9.99 -18.17 -1.78
CA TYR A 78 -10.43 -17.80 -3.12
C TYR A 78 -9.27 -17.49 -4.08
N LEU A 79 -8.06 -17.23 -3.55
CA LEU A 79 -6.91 -16.82 -4.34
C LEU A 79 -6.29 -18.03 -5.06
N LYS A 80 -6.77 -18.31 -6.28
CA LYS A 80 -6.14 -19.31 -7.14
C LYS A 80 -4.80 -18.77 -7.65
N ALA A 81 -3.76 -19.61 -7.68
CA ALA A 81 -2.51 -19.21 -8.33
C ALA A 81 -2.79 -18.86 -9.81
N PRO A 82 -2.30 -17.71 -10.32
CA PRO A 82 -2.48 -17.37 -11.72
C PRO A 82 -1.86 -18.51 -12.54
N GLN A 83 -2.67 -19.14 -13.40
CA GLN A 83 -2.13 -20.14 -14.30
C GLN A 83 -1.07 -19.46 -15.14
N GLN A 84 0.14 -20.03 -15.16
CA GLN A 84 1.15 -19.64 -16.12
C GLN A 84 0.60 -19.98 -17.50
N LYS A 85 -0.25 -19.12 -18.07
CA LYS A 85 -0.43 -19.10 -19.51
C LYS A 85 0.98 -18.93 -20.03
N HIS A 86 1.52 -19.96 -20.67
CA HIS A 86 2.59 -19.78 -21.61
C HIS A 86 2.09 -18.68 -22.53
N LEU A 87 2.57 -17.46 -22.30
CA LEU A 87 2.28 -16.34 -23.18
C LEU A 87 2.99 -16.73 -24.46
N THR A 88 2.30 -17.45 -25.34
CA THR A 88 2.68 -17.53 -26.73
C THR A 88 2.69 -16.08 -27.15
N ARG A 89 3.89 -15.52 -27.28
CA ARG A 89 4.13 -14.13 -27.61
C ARG A 89 3.64 -13.93 -29.04
N THR A 90 2.33 -13.82 -29.23
CA THR A 90 1.73 -13.42 -30.48
C THR A 90 2.21 -12.00 -30.75
N THR A 91 2.92 -11.84 -31.84
CA THR A 91 3.62 -10.65 -32.35
C THR A 91 2.72 -9.43 -32.61
N LYS A 92 1.50 -9.40 -32.06
CA LYS A 92 0.47 -8.38 -32.32
C LYS A 92 0.03 -7.56 -31.11
N ASP A 93 0.61 -7.76 -29.92
CA ASP A 93 0.33 -6.84 -28.80
C ASP A 93 1.44 -5.80 -28.68
N LYS A 94 1.21 -4.64 -29.31
CA LYS A 94 2.04 -3.44 -29.14
C LYS A 94 1.73 -2.77 -27.78
N SER A 95 1.71 -3.53 -26.70
CA SER A 95 1.87 -2.96 -25.37
C SER A 95 3.34 -2.58 -25.25
N THR A 96 3.65 -1.32 -25.55
CA THR A 96 4.97 -0.72 -25.33
C THR A 96 5.23 -0.64 -23.83
N MET A 97 5.53 -1.78 -23.20
CA MET A 97 6.59 -1.75 -22.21
C MET A 97 7.81 -1.31 -23.02
N TYR A 98 8.35 -0.13 -22.72
CA TYR A 98 9.67 0.25 -23.19
C TYR A 98 10.65 -0.76 -22.59
N VAL A 99 10.74 -1.93 -23.20
CA VAL A 99 11.89 -2.81 -23.09
C VAL A 99 12.96 -2.04 -23.84
N HIS A 100 13.62 -1.11 -23.14
CA HIS A 100 14.90 -0.63 -23.60
C HIS A 100 15.70 -1.89 -23.93
N ASN A 101 16.15 -2.00 -25.17
CA ASN A 101 17.01 -3.09 -25.63
C ASN A 101 18.40 -3.08 -24.93
N HIS A 102 18.54 -2.23 -23.90
CA HIS A 102 19.58 -2.10 -22.91
C HIS A 102 18.98 -2.15 -21.49
N GLY A 103 18.18 -3.17 -21.20
CA GLY A 103 17.75 -3.41 -19.84
C GLY A 103 18.96 -3.81 -19.00
N MET A 104 19.48 -2.90 -18.18
CA MET A 104 20.42 -3.28 -17.11
C MET A 104 19.74 -4.35 -16.27
N LEU A 105 20.43 -5.47 -16.03
CA LEU A 105 19.96 -6.39 -15.00
C LEU A 105 19.90 -5.65 -13.67
N ALA A 106 18.96 -6.04 -12.79
CA ALA A 106 18.82 -5.42 -11.47
C ALA A 106 20.16 -5.34 -10.72
N ASN A 107 21.02 -6.35 -10.89
CA ASN A 107 22.35 -6.40 -10.28
C ASN A 107 23.34 -5.36 -10.84
N ASP A 108 23.19 -4.98 -12.11
CA ASP A 108 24.00 -3.95 -12.75
C ASP A 108 23.46 -2.55 -12.41
N ALA A 109 22.14 -2.40 -12.34
CA ALA A 109 21.49 -1.18 -11.93
C ALA A 109 21.88 -0.76 -10.49
N MET A 110 21.98 -1.71 -9.55
CA MET A 110 22.38 -1.41 -8.16
C MET A 110 23.80 -0.81 -8.03
N LYS A 111 24.67 -1.01 -9.03
CA LYS A 111 26.03 -0.47 -9.04
C LYS A 111 26.10 0.95 -9.63
N THR A 112 25.01 1.46 -10.18
CA THR A 112 24.97 2.79 -10.79
C THR A 112 24.78 3.89 -9.75
N TRP A 113 25.39 5.05 -9.98
CA TRP A 113 25.22 6.20 -9.09
C TRP A 113 23.78 6.73 -9.12
N GLN A 114 23.12 6.63 -10.28
CA GLN A 114 21.73 7.02 -10.48
C GLN A 114 20.81 6.21 -9.57
N PHE A 115 21.05 4.89 -9.42
CA PHE A 115 20.27 4.07 -8.51
C PHE A 115 20.44 4.50 -7.06
N SER A 116 21.68 4.76 -6.61
CA SER A 116 21.94 5.23 -5.25
C SER A 116 21.30 6.60 -4.97
N ALA A 117 21.38 7.54 -5.93
CA ALA A 117 20.74 8.85 -5.82
C ALA A 117 19.21 8.74 -5.75
N LEU A 118 18.60 7.94 -6.64
CA LEU A 118 17.16 7.69 -6.62
C LEU A 118 16.72 7.02 -5.33
N TRP A 119 17.49 6.03 -4.84
CA TRP A 119 17.21 5.36 -3.60
C TRP A 119 17.17 6.33 -2.43
N TRP A 120 18.16 7.23 -2.31
CA TRP A 120 18.19 8.25 -1.26
C TRP A 120 17.06 9.27 -1.39
N ILE A 121 16.75 9.73 -2.60
CA ILE A 121 15.64 10.66 -2.83
C ILE A 121 14.32 10.03 -2.40
N PHE A 122 14.03 8.79 -2.82
CA PHE A 122 12.82 8.09 -2.42
C PHE A 122 12.80 7.77 -0.92
N PHE A 123 13.94 7.39 -0.34
CA PHE A 123 14.05 7.14 1.08
C PHE A 123 13.69 8.38 1.91
N VAL A 124 14.29 9.54 1.59
CA VAL A 124 14.01 10.80 2.28
C VAL A 124 12.56 11.24 2.04
N ASN A 125 12.07 11.13 0.80
CA ASN A 125 10.70 11.51 0.44
C ASN A 125 9.66 10.68 1.20
N ILE A 126 9.79 9.35 1.21
CA ILE A 126 8.87 8.43 1.91
C ILE A 126 8.96 8.64 3.43
N THR A 127 10.17 8.76 3.98
CA THR A 127 10.37 8.97 5.42
C THR A 127 9.73 10.28 5.89
N CYS A 128 9.98 11.37 5.15
CA CYS A 128 9.37 12.66 5.43
C CYS A 128 7.84 12.62 5.29
N GLY A 129 7.33 12.00 4.22
CA GLY A 129 5.91 11.85 3.95
C GLY A 129 5.17 11.09 5.07
N ILE A 130 5.67 9.91 5.45
CA ILE A 130 5.09 9.10 6.53
C ILE A 130 5.22 9.84 7.88
N GLY A 131 6.35 10.51 8.13
CA GLY A 131 6.57 11.29 9.35
C GLY A 131 5.55 12.43 9.51
N LEU A 132 5.27 13.17 8.43
CA LEU A 132 4.28 14.24 8.43
C LEU A 132 2.87 13.69 8.64
N LEU A 133 2.52 12.58 8.00
CA LEU A 133 1.23 11.90 8.21
C LEU A 133 1.05 11.43 9.66
N SER A 134 2.10 10.90 10.29
CA SER A 134 2.06 10.45 11.68
C SER A 134 1.81 11.57 12.69
N LEU A 135 2.20 12.80 12.34
CA LEU A 135 2.03 13.98 13.20
C LEU A 135 0.80 14.82 12.82
N ALA A 136 0.20 14.59 11.66
CA ALA A 136 -0.93 15.38 11.17
C ALA A 136 -2.13 15.40 12.13
N SER A 137 -2.51 14.26 12.70
CA SER A 137 -3.62 14.19 13.67
C SER A 137 -3.32 14.95 14.98
N PRO A 138 -2.21 14.70 15.69
CA PRO A 138 -1.90 15.46 16.90
C PRO A 138 -1.67 16.96 16.62
N MET A 139 -1.03 17.33 15.50
CA MET A 139 -0.85 18.74 15.12
C MET A 139 -2.17 19.45 14.87
N ALA A 140 -3.15 18.79 14.21
CA ALA A 140 -4.48 19.36 14.00
C ALA A 140 -5.24 19.59 15.32
N GLN A 141 -5.02 18.72 16.31
CA GLN A 141 -5.63 18.87 17.64
C GLN A 141 -4.96 19.99 18.45
N GLU A 142 -3.63 20.05 18.46
CA GLU A 142 -2.87 21.03 19.28
C GLU A 142 -2.83 22.43 18.66
N THR A 143 -2.70 22.55 17.33
CA THR A 143 -2.51 23.85 16.66
C THR A 143 -3.84 24.49 16.23
N ILE A 144 -4.82 23.66 15.81
CA ILE A 144 -6.09 24.12 15.25
C ILE A 144 -7.24 23.95 16.27
N GLY A 145 -7.03 23.21 17.37
CA GLY A 145 -8.07 22.92 18.35
C GLY A 145 -9.14 21.98 17.83
N MET A 146 -8.85 21.17 16.79
CA MET A 146 -9.81 20.23 16.23
C MET A 146 -10.14 19.11 17.23
N THR A 147 -11.39 18.65 17.20
CA THR A 147 -11.76 17.44 17.95
C THR A 147 -11.04 16.21 17.39
N PRO A 148 -10.84 15.14 18.19
CA PRO A 148 -10.20 13.91 17.71
C PRO A 148 -10.86 13.30 16.47
N ALA A 149 -12.19 13.42 16.38
CA ALA A 149 -12.96 12.95 15.22
C ALA A 149 -12.71 13.81 13.96
N ALA A 150 -12.63 15.13 14.10
CA ALA A 150 -12.32 16.03 12.99
C ALA A 150 -10.87 15.83 12.49
N ALA A 151 -9.92 15.65 13.40
CA ALA A 151 -8.53 15.35 13.07
C ALA A 151 -8.37 14.00 12.36
N ALA A 152 -9.07 12.95 12.82
CA ALA A 152 -9.08 11.64 12.16
C ALA A 152 -9.67 11.70 10.74
N SER A 153 -10.71 12.51 10.55
CA SER A 153 -11.34 12.71 9.24
C SER A 153 -10.41 13.46 8.27
N LEU A 154 -9.70 14.47 8.77
CA LEU A 154 -8.68 15.20 8.00
C LEU A 154 -7.57 14.28 7.51
N VAL A 155 -7.05 13.41 8.38
CA VAL A 155 -6.02 12.42 8.01
C VAL A 155 -6.57 11.40 6.99
N GLY A 156 -7.81 10.96 7.14
CA GLY A 156 -8.48 10.09 6.16
C GLY A 156 -8.60 10.74 4.77
N ILE A 157 -8.91 12.04 4.71
CA ILE A 157 -8.96 12.80 3.44
C ILE A 157 -7.56 12.89 2.81
N ILE A 158 -6.52 13.19 3.60
CA ILE A 158 -5.13 13.23 3.10
C ILE A 158 -4.72 11.85 2.58
N GLY A 159 -5.15 10.77 3.24
CA GLY A 159 -4.88 9.39 2.83
C GLY A 159 -5.46 9.02 1.45
N ILE A 160 -6.61 9.59 1.06
CA ILE A 160 -7.19 9.37 -0.29
C ILE A 160 -6.26 9.86 -1.39
N PHE A 161 -5.62 11.02 -1.21
CA PHE A 161 -4.69 11.60 -2.18
C PHE A 161 -3.29 10.97 -2.12
N ASN A 162 -3.04 10.09 -1.15
CA ASN A 162 -1.78 9.38 -0.98
C ASN A 162 -1.79 7.96 -1.60
N GLY A 163 -2.97 7.45 -1.95
CA GLY A 163 -3.17 6.11 -2.57
C GLY A 163 -3.01 6.07 -4.08
#